data_AF-A0A4V3SGA5-F1
#
_entry.id   AF-A0A4V3SGA5-F1
#
_cell.length_a   1.000
_cell.length_b   1.000
_cell.length_c   1.000
_cell.angle_alpha   90.00
_cell.angle_beta   90.00
_cell.angle_gamma   90.00
#
_symmetry.space_group_name_H-M   'P 1'
#
loop_
_entity.id
_entity.type
_entity.pdbx_description
1 polymer ?
#
loop_
_entity_poly.entity_id
_entity_poly.type
_entity_poly.pdbx_seq_one_letter_code
_entity_poly.pdbx_strand_id
1 'polypeptide(L)'
;MLIEVLCLCLILCLPASSQVVAGAYTPFRCPNANEIQAFTSLLNAELSNYLGMEAVGSQEIQILEVSTQVVAGTNYRIKIRLANDQCYLVGVYQSLPSQEDGSVTLRIISLTPVTCPMVQSCIRYAN
;
A
#
# COMPACT_ATOMS: atom_id res chain seq x y z
N MET A 1 54.12 -12.36 -14.08
CA MET A 1 52.86 -11.80 -14.58
C MET A 1 51.71 -12.80 -14.43
N LEU A 2 51.34 -13.19 -13.20
CA LEU A 2 50.20 -14.10 -13.00
C LEU A 2 49.56 -14.01 -11.60
N ILE A 3 49.63 -12.86 -10.94
CA ILE A 3 49.13 -12.67 -9.56
C ILE A 3 48.16 -11.48 -9.43
N GLU A 4 48.04 -10.63 -10.45
CA GLU A 4 47.22 -9.40 -10.40
C GLU A 4 45.74 -9.60 -10.82
N VAL A 5 45.39 -10.74 -11.44
CA VAL A 5 44.05 -10.94 -12.04
C VAL A 5 43.05 -11.61 -11.09
N LEU A 6 43.51 -12.19 -9.98
CA LEU A 6 42.65 -12.96 -9.07
C LEU A 6 41.86 -12.10 -8.06
N CYS A 7 42.17 -10.81 -7.93
CA CYS A 7 41.58 -9.95 -6.90
C CYS A 7 40.27 -9.26 -7.34
N LEU A 8 39.95 -9.26 -8.64
CA LEU A 8 38.77 -8.55 -9.18
C LEU A 8 37.46 -9.34 -9.11
N CYS A 9 37.47 -10.65 -8.84
CA CYS A 9 36.25 -11.46 -8.74
C CYS A 9 35.61 -11.50 -7.35
N LEU A 10 36.30 -11.06 -6.29
CA LEU A 10 35.79 -11.14 -4.91
C LEU A 10 34.94 -9.93 -4.48
N ILE A 11 34.81 -8.89 -5.31
CA ILE A 11 34.08 -7.65 -4.94
C ILE A 11 32.57 -7.70 -5.28
N LEU A 12 32.11 -8.64 -6.10
CA LEU A 12 30.70 -8.66 -6.54
C LEU A 12 29.77 -9.60 -5.76
N CYS A 13 30.27 -10.30 -4.75
CA CYS A 13 29.45 -11.10 -3.83
C CYS A 13 29.10 -10.32 -2.54
N LEU A 14 28.84 -9.02 -2.63
CA LEU A 14 28.17 -8.32 -1.53
C LEU A 14 26.73 -8.85 -1.45
N PRO A 15 26.23 -9.27 -0.28
CA PRO A 15 24.82 -9.61 -0.14
C PRO A 15 24.01 -8.38 -0.57
N ALA A 16 23.00 -8.60 -1.42
CA ALA A 16 22.11 -7.55 -1.90
C ALA A 16 21.48 -6.84 -0.69
N SER A 17 22.09 -5.73 -0.28
CA SER A 17 21.46 -4.78 0.63
C SER A 17 20.22 -4.28 -0.11
N SER A 18 19.02 -4.46 0.46
CA SER A 18 17.80 -3.89 -0.09
C SER A 18 17.97 -2.36 -0.14
N GLN A 19 18.44 -1.85 -1.28
CA GLN A 19 18.54 -0.42 -1.50
C GLN A 19 17.12 0.12 -1.59
N VAL A 20 16.69 0.82 -0.53
CA VAL A 20 15.43 1.58 -0.56
C VAL A 20 15.64 2.73 -1.53
N VAL A 21 15.15 2.58 -2.75
CA VAL A 21 15.17 3.64 -3.76
C VAL A 21 14.24 4.75 -3.28
N ALA A 22 14.76 5.98 -3.19
CA ALA A 22 13.94 7.13 -2.80
C ALA A 22 12.73 7.25 -3.75
N GLY A 23 11.54 7.42 -3.17
CA GLY A 23 10.30 7.49 -3.93
C GLY A 23 9.84 6.15 -4.51
N ALA A 24 10.40 5.00 -4.13
CA ALA A 24 9.78 3.71 -4.43
C ALA A 24 8.69 3.35 -3.40
N TYR A 25 7.75 2.50 -3.83
CA TYR A 25 6.80 1.88 -2.91
C TYR A 25 7.50 0.82 -2.06
N THR A 26 7.16 0.74 -0.78
CA THR A 26 7.56 -0.36 0.09
C THR A 26 6.91 -1.67 -0.37
N PRO A 27 7.44 -2.84 0.02
CA PRO A 27 6.68 -4.08 -0.03
C PRO A 27 5.33 -3.93 0.69
N PHE A 28 4.34 -4.72 0.25
CA PHE A 28 3.05 -4.80 0.93
C PHE A 28 3.22 -5.37 2.34
N ARG A 29 2.51 -4.78 3.29
CA ARG A 29 2.46 -5.20 4.70
C ARG A 29 1.03 -5.13 5.22
N CYS A 30 0.82 -5.65 6.42
CA CYS A 30 -0.45 -5.50 7.11
C CYS A 30 -0.67 -4.04 7.53
N PRO A 31 -1.92 -3.54 7.40
CA PRO A 31 -2.29 -2.24 7.92
C PRO A 31 -2.35 -2.29 9.46
N ASN A 32 -2.02 -1.19 10.12
CA ASN A 32 -2.26 -1.04 11.56
C ASN A 32 -3.68 -0.54 11.86
N ALA A 33 -4.08 -0.52 13.13
CA ALA A 33 -5.44 -0.14 13.54
C ALA A 33 -5.84 1.28 13.09
N ASN A 34 -4.92 2.25 13.14
CA ASN A 34 -5.19 3.62 12.73
C ASN A 34 -5.37 3.72 11.22
N GLU A 35 -4.55 2.99 10.44
CA GLU A 35 -4.69 2.89 8.99
C GLU A 35 -6.03 2.24 8.61
N ILE A 36 -6.41 1.14 9.29
CA ILE A 36 -7.71 0.48 9.06
C ILE A 36 -8.84 1.48 9.29
N GLN A 37 -8.83 2.20 10.42
CA GLN A 37 -9.88 3.16 10.74
C GLN A 37 -9.95 4.29 9.71
N ALA A 38 -8.81 4.93 9.41
CA ALA A 38 -8.76 6.08 8.51
C ALA A 38 -9.15 5.70 7.08
N PHE A 39 -8.64 4.58 6.56
CA PHE A 39 -8.95 4.14 5.21
C PHE A 39 -10.37 3.59 5.09
N THR A 40 -10.90 2.90 6.10
CA THR A 40 -12.31 2.49 6.10
C THR A 40 -13.23 3.70 6.02
N SER A 41 -12.96 4.74 6.81
CA SER A 41 -13.73 6.00 6.76
C SER A 41 -13.66 6.66 5.38
N LEU A 42 -12.47 6.75 4.76
CA LEU A 42 -12.31 7.30 3.42
C LEU A 42 -13.05 6.48 2.35
N LEU A 43 -12.87 5.15 2.37
CA LEU A 43 -13.43 4.26 1.35
C LEU A 43 -14.96 4.24 1.42
N ASN A 44 -15.54 4.24 2.62
CA ASN A 44 -17.00 4.33 2.78
C ASN A 44 -17.56 5.67 2.26
N ALA A 45 -16.79 6.75 2.33
CA ALA A 45 -17.22 8.06 1.88
C ALA A 45 -17.07 8.26 0.36
N GLU A 46 -15.99 7.74 -0.24
CA GLU A 46 -15.60 8.09 -1.61
C GLU A 46 -15.70 6.96 -2.64
N LEU A 47 -15.66 5.68 -2.23
CA LEU A 47 -15.49 4.59 -3.19
C LEU A 47 -16.68 4.44 -4.15
N SER A 48 -17.90 4.77 -3.70
CA SER A 48 -19.11 4.76 -4.54
C SER A 48 -19.04 5.76 -5.69
N ASN A 49 -18.26 6.84 -5.56
CA ASN A 49 -18.04 7.81 -6.65
C ASN A 49 -17.24 7.20 -7.81
N TYR A 50 -16.49 6.11 -7.57
CA TYR A 50 -15.67 5.45 -8.58
C TYR A 50 -16.34 4.20 -9.16
N LEU A 51 -17.03 3.42 -8.33
CA LEU A 51 -17.61 2.13 -8.74
C LEU A 51 -19.13 2.15 -8.94
N GLY A 52 -19.80 3.23 -8.52
CA GLY A 52 -21.26 3.31 -8.42
C GLY A 52 -21.79 2.68 -7.14
N MET A 53 -22.98 3.12 -6.72
CA MET A 53 -23.62 2.69 -5.46
C MET A 53 -23.90 1.18 -5.40
N GLU A 54 -24.27 0.57 -6.53
CA GLU A 54 -24.61 -0.86 -6.62
C GLU A 54 -23.41 -1.78 -6.34
N ALA A 55 -22.21 -1.36 -6.74
CA ALA A 55 -20.99 -2.14 -6.59
C ALA A 55 -20.42 -2.10 -5.17
N VAL A 56 -20.64 -0.99 -4.45
CA VAL A 56 -20.14 -0.79 -3.08
C VAL A 56 -21.20 -1.18 -2.05
N GLY A 57 -22.48 -0.87 -2.29
CA GLY A 57 -23.59 -1.14 -1.37
C GLY A 57 -23.33 -0.71 0.08
N SER A 58 -24.11 -1.21 1.02
CA SER A 58 -23.81 -1.13 2.46
C SER A 58 -22.78 -2.20 2.89
N GLN A 59 -21.88 -2.59 1.99
CA GLN A 59 -21.06 -3.78 2.14
C GLN A 59 -19.81 -3.50 2.97
N GLU A 60 -19.35 -4.53 3.68
CA GLU A 60 -18.11 -4.50 4.46
C GLU A 60 -16.91 -4.44 3.50
N ILE A 61 -16.09 -3.40 3.61
CA ILE A 61 -14.84 -3.26 2.87
C ILE A 61 -13.71 -3.84 3.69
N GLN A 62 -13.09 -4.90 3.20
CA GLN A 62 -11.95 -5.53 3.86
C GLN A 62 -10.65 -4.95 3.33
N ILE A 63 -9.86 -4.33 4.21
CA ILE A 63 -8.50 -3.86 3.88
C ILE A 63 -7.53 -5.01 4.10
N LEU A 64 -6.86 -5.45 3.02
CA LEU A 64 -6.01 -6.63 3.04
C LEU A 64 -4.55 -6.30 3.35
N GLU A 65 -3.98 -5.37 2.58
CA GLU A 65 -2.56 -5.02 2.65
C GLU A 65 -2.35 -3.56 2.23
N VAL A 66 -1.30 -2.93 2.75
CA VAL A 66 -0.90 -1.58 2.42
C VAL A 66 0.58 -1.52 2.02
N SER A 67 0.89 -0.67 1.06
CA SER A 67 2.24 -0.32 0.63
C SER A 67 2.35 1.20 0.57
N THR A 68 3.46 1.76 1.00
CA THR A 68 3.64 3.21 1.15
C THR A 68 4.75 3.72 0.25
N GLN A 69 4.65 4.98 -0.17
CA GLN A 69 5.68 5.70 -0.90
C GLN A 69 5.73 7.13 -0.35
N VAL A 70 6.89 7.51 0.19
CA VAL A 70 7.12 8.87 0.70
C VAL A 70 7.33 9.81 -0.49
N VAL A 71 6.56 10.91 -0.49
CA VAL A 71 6.61 12.00 -1.48
C VAL A 71 6.57 13.34 -0.73
N ALA A 72 6.09 14.43 -1.34
CA ALA A 72 5.68 15.63 -0.61
C ALA A 72 4.35 15.39 0.13
N GLY A 73 4.33 14.38 1.00
CA GLY A 73 3.15 13.69 1.52
C GLY A 73 3.41 12.18 1.52
N THR A 74 2.35 11.38 1.50
CA THR A 74 2.48 9.92 1.40
C THR A 74 1.48 9.37 0.39
N ASN A 75 1.97 8.61 -0.57
CA ASN A 75 1.12 7.77 -1.41
C ASN A 75 0.98 6.39 -0.76
N TYR A 76 -0.25 5.88 -0.72
CA TYR A 76 -0.59 4.54 -0.30
C TYR A 76 -1.14 3.75 -1.47
N ARG A 77 -0.79 2.47 -1.50
CA ARG A 77 -1.41 1.43 -2.32
C ARG A 77 -2.09 0.46 -1.39
N ILE A 78 -3.40 0.35 -1.47
CA ILE A 78 -4.23 -0.42 -0.56
C ILE A 78 -4.93 -1.50 -1.36
N LYS A 79 -4.70 -2.77 -1.02
CA LYS A 79 -5.50 -3.87 -1.56
C LYS A 79 -6.76 -4.01 -0.72
N ILE A 80 -7.92 -3.91 -1.36
CA ILE A 80 -9.21 -4.11 -0.71
C ILE A 80 -9.94 -5.29 -1.33
N ARG A 81 -10.83 -5.91 -0.55
CA ARG A 81 -11.86 -6.84 -1.01
C ARG A 81 -13.23 -6.29 -0.63
N LEU A 82 -14.14 -6.29 -1.59
CA LEU A 82 -15.56 -6.00 -1.37
C LEU A 82 -16.34 -7.28 -1.06
N ALA A 83 -17.57 -7.16 -0.55
CA ALA A 83 -18.36 -8.33 -0.17
C ALA A 83 -18.79 -9.21 -1.36
N ASN A 84 -18.76 -8.68 -2.58
CA ASN A 84 -18.98 -9.44 -3.82
C ASN A 84 -17.73 -10.19 -4.32
N ASP A 85 -16.72 -10.36 -3.45
CA ASP A 85 -15.42 -10.99 -3.74
C ASP A 85 -14.59 -10.32 -4.84
N GLN A 86 -14.93 -9.09 -5.24
CA GLN A 86 -14.06 -8.30 -6.11
C GLN A 86 -12.96 -7.61 -5.32
N CYS A 87 -11.74 -7.60 -5.88
CA CYS A 87 -10.60 -6.92 -5.28
C CYS A 87 -10.11 -5.76 -6.12
N TYR A 88 -9.67 -4.72 -5.43
CA TYR A 88 -9.14 -3.51 -6.05
C TYR A 88 -7.83 -3.10 -5.38
N LEU A 89 -6.94 -2.53 -6.19
CA LEU A 89 -5.81 -1.76 -5.73
C LEU A 89 -6.22 -0.28 -5.74
N VAL A 90 -6.39 0.28 -4.55
CA VAL A 90 -6.73 1.68 -4.35
C VAL A 90 -5.45 2.48 -4.12
N GLY A 91 -5.24 3.52 -4.91
CA GLY A 91 -4.22 4.53 -4.64
C GLY A 91 -4.84 5.62 -3.78
N VAL A 92 -4.23 5.93 -2.63
CA VAL A 92 -4.65 7.01 -1.75
C VAL A 92 -3.48 7.96 -1.55
N TYR A 93 -3.72 9.26 -1.67
CA TYR A 93 -2.75 10.29 -1.31
C TYR A 93 -3.11 10.88 0.05
N GLN A 94 -2.11 11.00 0.91
CA GLN A 94 -2.16 11.76 2.16
C GLN A 94 -1.29 13.01 2.03
N SER A 95 -1.87 14.18 2.34
CA SER A 95 -1.11 15.42 2.36
C SER A 95 -0.07 15.45 3.47
N LEU A 96 0.90 16.36 3.36
CA LEU A 96 1.66 16.79 4.53
C LEU A 96 0.69 17.38 5.59
N PRO A 97 1.06 17.30 6.88
CA PRO A 97 0.30 17.98 7.93
C PRO A 97 0.17 19.47 7.65
N SER A 98 -1.03 20.02 7.86
CA SER A 98 -1.28 21.45 7.83
C SER A 98 -0.42 22.17 8.88
N GLN A 99 0.08 23.36 8.53
CA GLN A 99 0.87 24.18 9.44
C GLN A 99 0.03 24.77 10.58
N GLU A 100 -1.29 24.85 10.42
CA GLU A 100 -2.19 25.48 11.40
C GLU A 100 -2.59 24.54 12.54
N ASP A 101 -2.99 23.32 12.20
CA ASP A 101 -3.57 22.36 13.15
C ASP A 101 -2.99 20.95 13.03
N GLY A 102 -2.02 20.73 12.14
CA GLY A 102 -1.44 19.41 11.88
C GLY A 102 -2.38 18.44 11.17
N SER A 103 -3.54 18.89 10.70
CA SER A 103 -4.50 18.04 9.99
C SER A 103 -3.92 17.50 8.68
N VAL A 104 -4.33 16.29 8.31
CA VAL A 104 -4.00 15.68 7.03
C VAL A 104 -5.26 15.42 6.24
N THR A 105 -5.17 15.53 4.92
CA THR A 105 -6.26 15.17 4.01
C THR A 105 -5.93 13.85 3.33
N LEU A 106 -6.92 12.98 3.21
CA LEU A 106 -6.83 11.75 2.43
C LEU A 106 -7.70 11.89 1.18
N ARG A 107 -7.23 11.37 0.05
CA ARG A 107 -7.99 11.36 -1.20
C ARG A 107 -7.67 10.11 -2.01
N ILE A 108 -8.70 9.48 -2.57
CA ILE A 108 -8.50 8.42 -3.57
C ILE A 108 -7.94 9.06 -4.86
N ILE A 109 -6.83 8.52 -5.37
CA ILE A 109 -6.17 9.01 -6.60
C ILE A 109 -6.19 7.99 -7.73
N SER A 110 -6.44 6.72 -7.42
CA SER A 110 -6.58 5.67 -8.44
C SER A 110 -7.38 4.49 -7.91
N LEU A 111 -8.07 3.80 -8.82
CA LEU A 111 -8.74 2.54 -8.51
C LEU A 111 -8.50 1.56 -9.67
N THR A 112 -7.95 0.40 -9.36
CA THR A 112 -7.60 -0.60 -10.38
C THR A 112 -8.09 -1.98 -9.96
N PRO A 113 -8.91 -2.69 -10.76
CA PRO A 113 -9.28 -4.07 -10.47
C PRO A 113 -8.05 -4.97 -10.39
N VAL A 114 -8.01 -5.87 -9.41
CA VAL A 114 -6.93 -6.85 -9.25
C VAL A 114 -7.48 -8.22 -8.88
N THR A 115 -6.70 -9.27 -9.15
CA THR A 115 -7.03 -10.60 -8.67
C THR A 115 -6.97 -10.64 -7.15
N CYS A 116 -8.01 -11.19 -6.51
CA CYS A 116 -8.00 -11.37 -5.08
C CYS A 116 -6.91 -12.34 -4.63
N PRO A 117 -6.15 -12.02 -3.57
CA PRO A 117 -5.19 -12.97 -3.03
C PRO A 117 -5.94 -14.19 -2.46
N MET A 118 -5.44 -15.40 -2.78
CA MET A 118 -6.04 -16.65 -2.26
C MET A 118 -5.77 -16.85 -0.77
N VAL A 119 -4.72 -16.22 -0.22
CA VAL A 119 -4.37 -16.24 1.20
C VAL A 119 -4.24 -14.80 1.68
N GLN A 120 -4.98 -14.44 2.72
CA GLN A 120 -4.88 -13.12 3.33
C GLN A 120 -3.66 -13.11 4.27
N SER A 121 -2.61 -12.40 3.88
CA SER A 121 -1.33 -12.33 4.61
C SER A 121 -1.50 -11.91 6.07
N CYS A 122 -2.56 -11.17 6.39
CA CYS A 122 -2.77 -10.56 7.70
C CYS A 122 -3.65 -11.34 8.67
N ILE A 123 -4.27 -12.44 8.24
CA ILE A 123 -5.12 -13.27 9.13
C ILE A 123 -4.27 -14.18 10.06
N ARG A 124 -2.99 -14.44 9.74
CA ARG A 124 -2.16 -15.38 10.52
C ARG A 124 -1.68 -14.89 11.89
N TYR A 125 -2.05 -13.68 12.33
CA TYR A 125 -1.57 -13.10 13.60
C TYR A 125 -2.66 -12.81 14.63
N ALA A 126 -3.89 -13.27 14.41
CA ALA A 126 -4.94 -13.26 15.43
C ALA A 126 -5.13 -14.69 15.98
N ASN A 127 -4.35 -15.05 17.00
CA ASN A 127 -4.64 -16.13 17.94
C ASN A 127 -4.26 -15.65 19.34
#